data_AF-A0A0G4NC44-F1
#
_entry.id   AF-A0A0G4NC44-F1
#
_cell.length_a   1.000
_cell.length_b   1.000
_cell.length_c   1.000
_cell.angle_alpha   90.00
_cell.angle_beta   90.00
_cell.angle_gamma   90.00
#
_symmetry.space_group_name_H-M   'P 1'
#
loop_
_entity.id
_entity.type
_entity.pdbx_description
1 polymer ?
#
loop_
_entity_poly.entity_id
_entity_poly.type
_entity_poly.pdbx_seq_one_letter_code
_entity_poly.pdbx_strand_id
1 'polypeptide(L)'
;MDAFVEQLDSTDVDVQTSAGFNIAFIFEAARDHEEETGEVMNLQYDPKRLISRMAEASKPAAKGTSRKDRRHLRKNFASIVTSLEHGKGPGYSTSGRPASNPHTGGSKIEHDGDVQEFGYREKLRVGESIVLIDSWSLMARVDTVRNIVGGGFPAHFNDNPTVADLLNNPDTEEMPANG
;
A
#
# COMPACT_ATOMS: atom_id res chain seq x y z
N MET A 1 -16.64 -9.80 -4.10
CA MET A 1 -15.29 -10.40 -4.06
C MET A 1 -14.99 -11.13 -5.36
N ASP A 2 -15.88 -12.00 -5.82
CA ASP A 2 -15.75 -12.84 -7.03
C ASP A 2 -15.36 -12.04 -8.28
N ALA A 3 -16.07 -10.93 -8.56
CA ALA A 3 -15.76 -10.07 -9.70
C ALA A 3 -14.31 -9.54 -9.68
N PHE A 4 -13.78 -9.16 -8.51
CA PHE A 4 -12.38 -8.74 -8.41
C PHE A 4 -11.43 -9.91 -8.61
N VAL A 5 -11.77 -11.09 -8.09
CA VAL A 5 -10.95 -12.30 -8.28
C VAL A 5 -10.93 -12.72 -9.74
N GLU A 6 -12.01 -12.59 -10.49
CA GLU A 6 -12.04 -12.82 -11.93
C GLU A 6 -11.20 -11.78 -12.69
N GLN A 7 -11.30 -10.50 -12.31
CA GLN A 7 -10.56 -9.40 -12.94
C GLN A 7 -9.04 -9.45 -12.75
N LEU A 8 -8.53 -10.30 -11.84
CA LEU A 8 -7.08 -10.57 -11.75
C LEU A 8 -6.49 -11.20 -13.03
N ASP A 9 -7.31 -11.78 -13.91
CA ASP A 9 -6.87 -12.29 -15.22
C ASP A 9 -7.17 -11.33 -16.39
N SER A 10 -7.57 -10.08 -16.09
CA SER A 10 -7.80 -9.06 -17.11
C SER A 10 -6.55 -8.81 -17.96
N THR A 11 -6.76 -8.59 -19.27
CA THR A 11 -5.71 -8.14 -20.19
C THR A 11 -5.45 -6.64 -20.08
N ASP A 12 -6.42 -5.88 -19.55
CA ASP A 12 -6.24 -4.49 -19.17
C ASP A 12 -5.55 -4.43 -17.81
N VAL A 13 -4.35 -3.86 -17.81
CA VAL A 13 -3.46 -3.75 -16.65
C VAL A 13 -4.05 -2.87 -15.55
N ASP A 14 -4.79 -1.82 -15.91
CA ASP A 14 -5.39 -0.91 -14.91
C ASP A 14 -6.58 -1.60 -14.23
N VAL A 15 -7.37 -2.38 -14.96
CA VAL A 15 -8.42 -3.23 -14.38
C VAL A 15 -7.80 -4.29 -13.46
N GLN A 16 -6.72 -4.92 -13.92
CA GLN A 16 -6.03 -5.98 -13.17
C GLN A 16 -5.45 -5.46 -11.84
N THR A 17 -4.77 -4.31 -11.85
CA THR A 17 -4.22 -3.71 -10.62
C THR A 17 -5.30 -3.15 -9.71
N SER A 18 -6.38 -2.59 -10.27
CA SER A 18 -7.55 -2.13 -9.49
C SER A 18 -8.25 -3.27 -8.78
N ALA A 19 -8.36 -4.44 -9.42
CA ALA A 19 -8.89 -5.64 -8.79
C ALA A 19 -8.02 -6.10 -7.62
N GLY A 20 -6.69 -6.11 -7.80
CA GLY A 20 -5.73 -6.40 -6.73
C GLY A 20 -5.84 -5.41 -5.55
N PHE A 21 -5.94 -4.12 -5.86
CA PHE A 21 -6.17 -3.06 -4.87
C PHE A 21 -7.44 -3.33 -4.04
N ASN A 22 -8.57 -3.57 -4.71
CA ASN A 22 -9.85 -3.77 -4.02
C ASN A 22 -9.84 -5.04 -3.15
N ILE A 23 -9.17 -6.10 -3.60
CA ILE A 23 -8.98 -7.29 -2.79
C ILE A 23 -8.16 -6.94 -1.53
N ALA A 24 -7.04 -6.23 -1.67
CA ALA A 24 -6.21 -5.83 -0.54
C ALA A 24 -6.98 -4.96 0.46
N PHE A 25 -7.76 -4.01 -0.04
CA PHE A 25 -8.61 -3.14 0.76
C PHE A 25 -9.71 -3.92 1.50
N ILE A 26 -10.39 -4.88 0.86
CA ILE A 26 -11.39 -5.72 1.53
C ILE A 26 -10.77 -6.56 2.64
N PHE A 27 -9.58 -7.12 2.42
CA PHE A 27 -8.87 -7.86 3.47
C PHE A 27 -8.40 -6.97 4.62
N GLU A 28 -8.00 -5.73 4.34
CA GLU A 28 -7.72 -4.74 5.39
C GLU A 28 -8.98 -4.45 6.21
N ALA A 29 -10.09 -4.09 5.56
CA ALA A 29 -11.36 -3.84 6.24
C ALA A 29 -11.87 -5.06 7.04
N ALA A 30 -11.60 -6.28 6.57
CA ALA A 30 -11.90 -7.52 7.31
C ALA A 30 -11.09 -7.67 8.59
N ARG A 31 -9.80 -7.31 8.56
CA ARG A 31 -8.96 -7.32 9.76
C ARG A 31 -9.40 -6.22 10.72
N ASP A 32 -9.62 -5.00 10.23
CA ASP A 32 -10.06 -3.88 11.06
C ASP A 32 -11.40 -4.20 11.74
N HIS A 33 -12.36 -4.79 11.01
CA HIS A 33 -13.62 -5.25 11.58
C HIS A 33 -13.44 -6.30 12.67
N GLU A 34 -12.57 -7.29 12.45
CA GLU A 34 -12.26 -8.31 13.46
C GLU A 34 -11.60 -7.71 14.70
N GLU A 35 -10.68 -6.76 14.53
CA GLU A 35 -10.02 -6.04 15.64
C GLU A 35 -11.02 -5.19 16.44
N GLU A 36 -11.98 -4.54 15.78
CA GLU A 36 -12.98 -3.68 16.41
C GLU A 36 -14.11 -4.46 17.09
N THR A 37 -14.59 -5.54 16.48
CA THR A 37 -15.81 -6.26 16.89
C THR A 37 -15.55 -7.63 17.50
N GLY A 38 -14.38 -8.23 17.24
CA GLY A 38 -14.07 -9.62 17.54
C GLY A 38 -14.71 -10.62 16.57
N GLU A 39 -15.44 -10.17 15.54
CA GLU A 39 -16.13 -11.03 14.58
C GLU A 39 -15.37 -11.15 13.26
N VAL A 40 -15.07 -12.40 12.88
CA VAL A 40 -14.37 -12.71 11.63
C VAL A 40 -15.30 -12.57 10.43
N MET A 41 -14.93 -11.71 9.48
CA MET A 41 -15.62 -11.66 8.19
C MET A 41 -15.25 -12.87 7.32
N ASN A 42 -16.21 -13.75 7.06
CA ASN A 42 -16.01 -14.87 6.14
C ASN A 42 -16.05 -14.42 4.67
N LEU A 43 -14.88 -14.12 4.13
CA LEU A 43 -14.74 -13.70 2.73
C LEU A 43 -14.86 -14.86 1.72
N GLN A 44 -14.93 -16.12 2.17
CA GLN A 44 -15.00 -17.32 1.30
C GLN A 44 -13.79 -17.53 0.36
N TYR A 45 -12.69 -16.80 0.56
CA TYR A 45 -11.45 -16.93 -0.20
C TYR A 45 -10.26 -17.22 0.70
N ASP A 46 -9.36 -18.09 0.23
CA ASP A 46 -8.07 -18.34 0.86
C ASP A 46 -7.07 -17.23 0.50
N PRO A 47 -6.62 -16.41 1.48
CA PRO A 47 -5.66 -15.34 1.23
C PRO A 47 -4.37 -15.86 0.56
N LYS A 48 -3.89 -17.06 0.94
CA LYS A 48 -2.64 -17.61 0.41
C LYS A 48 -2.72 -17.89 -1.09
N ARG A 49 -3.88 -18.38 -1.55
CA ARG A 49 -4.12 -18.61 -2.99
C ARG A 49 -4.17 -17.30 -3.76
N LEU A 50 -4.82 -16.28 -3.21
CA LEU A 50 -4.89 -14.96 -3.84
C LEU A 50 -3.52 -14.28 -3.89
N ILE A 51 -2.75 -14.35 -2.81
CA ILE A 51 -1.35 -13.87 -2.75
C ILE A 51 -0.52 -14.54 -3.83
N SER A 52 -0.55 -15.88 -3.90
CA SER A 52 0.20 -16.63 -4.92
C SER A 52 -0.19 -16.20 -6.34
N ARG A 53 -1.49 -16.00 -6.60
CA ARG A 53 -1.97 -15.57 -7.92
C ARG A 53 -1.52 -14.15 -8.27
N MET A 54 -1.58 -13.22 -7.33
CA MET A 54 -1.09 -11.84 -7.53
C MET A 54 0.43 -11.78 -7.68
N ALA A 55 1.16 -12.63 -6.97
CA ALA A 55 2.60 -12.77 -7.14
C ALA A 55 2.95 -13.25 -8.56
N GLU A 56 2.19 -14.20 -9.12
CA GLU A 56 2.32 -14.58 -10.53
C GLU A 56 1.99 -13.42 -11.49
N ALA A 57 0.94 -12.64 -11.22
CA ALA A 57 0.55 -11.47 -12.03
C ALA A 57 1.64 -10.37 -12.06
N SER A 58 2.48 -10.29 -11.02
CA SER A 58 3.63 -9.38 -10.97
C SER A 58 4.79 -9.81 -11.89
N LYS A 59 4.84 -11.10 -12.29
CA LYS A 59 5.90 -11.61 -13.14
C LYS A 59 5.74 -11.06 -14.57
N PRO A 60 6.84 -10.80 -15.28
CA PRO A 60 6.75 -10.34 -16.67
C PRO A 60 6.00 -11.38 -17.53
N ALA A 61 4.79 -11.05 -17.96
CA ALA A 61 4.08 -11.83 -18.96
C ALA A 61 4.92 -11.87 -20.26
N ALA A 62 5.12 -13.07 -20.81
CA ALA A 62 5.76 -13.27 -22.11
C ALA A 62 4.92 -12.63 -23.23
N LYS A 63 5.60 -12.07 -24.25
CA LYS A 63 5.07 -11.49 -25.50
C LYS A 63 3.70 -10.79 -25.43
N GLY A 64 3.69 -9.46 -25.41
CA GLY A 64 2.47 -8.66 -25.67
C GLY A 64 2.27 -7.47 -24.72
N THR A 65 2.84 -7.53 -23.52
CA THR A 65 2.78 -6.41 -22.56
C THR A 65 3.78 -5.31 -22.91
N SER A 66 3.43 -4.04 -22.69
CA SER A 66 4.40 -2.96 -22.85
C SER A 66 5.41 -2.94 -21.68
N ARG A 67 6.56 -2.25 -21.86
CA ARG A 67 7.51 -2.05 -20.76
C ARG A 67 6.90 -1.26 -19.60
N LYS A 68 6.03 -0.29 -19.91
CA LYS A 68 5.34 0.57 -18.94
C LYS A 68 4.42 -0.28 -18.07
N ASP A 69 3.61 -1.13 -18.71
CA ASP A 69 2.61 -1.96 -18.02
C ASP A 69 3.28 -2.99 -17.12
N ARG A 70 4.34 -3.63 -17.60
CA ARG A 70 5.12 -4.55 -16.75
C ARG A 70 5.68 -3.86 -15.50
N ARG A 71 6.13 -2.61 -15.61
CA ARG A 71 6.61 -1.84 -14.45
C ARG A 71 5.45 -1.51 -13.51
N HIS A 72 4.30 -1.15 -14.06
CA HIS A 72 3.09 -0.85 -13.29
C HIS A 72 2.58 -2.09 -12.52
N LEU A 73 2.44 -3.23 -13.20
CA LEU A 73 2.07 -4.51 -12.58
C LEU A 73 3.03 -4.89 -11.44
N ARG A 74 4.34 -4.85 -11.71
CA ARG A 74 5.36 -5.15 -10.69
C ARG A 74 5.26 -4.24 -9.48
N LYS A 75 5.15 -2.92 -9.67
CA LYS A 75 5.06 -1.97 -8.55
C LYS A 75 3.82 -2.28 -7.69
N ASN A 76 2.65 -2.36 -8.32
CA ASN A 76 1.39 -2.50 -7.58
C ASN A 76 1.27 -3.87 -6.93
N PHE A 77 1.50 -4.96 -7.68
CA PHE A 77 1.36 -6.30 -7.10
C PHE A 77 2.43 -6.63 -6.07
N ALA A 78 3.65 -6.08 -6.15
CA ALA A 78 4.62 -6.25 -5.06
C ALA A 78 4.12 -5.61 -3.75
N SER A 79 3.53 -4.40 -3.83
CA SER A 79 2.92 -3.71 -2.69
C SER A 79 1.74 -4.51 -2.12
N ILE A 80 0.83 -4.97 -2.98
CA ILE A 80 -0.35 -5.75 -2.59
C ILE A 80 0.04 -7.07 -1.93
N VAL A 81 0.96 -7.83 -2.54
CA VAL A 81 1.42 -9.13 -2.02
C VAL A 81 2.03 -8.95 -0.64
N THR A 82 2.98 -8.03 -0.50
CA THR A 82 3.65 -7.78 0.80
C THR A 82 2.63 -7.35 1.85
N SER A 83 1.72 -6.44 1.50
CA SER A 83 0.65 -6.00 2.38
C SER A 83 -0.24 -7.16 2.88
N LEU A 84 -0.70 -8.02 1.97
CA LEU A 84 -1.56 -9.15 2.30
C LEU A 84 -0.83 -10.22 3.13
N GLU A 85 0.44 -10.48 2.85
CA GLU A 85 1.27 -11.42 3.61
C GLU A 85 1.47 -10.98 5.06
N HIS A 86 1.61 -9.67 5.29
CA HIS A 86 1.94 -9.11 6.60
C HIS A 86 0.74 -8.48 7.33
N GLY A 87 -0.43 -8.43 6.70
CA GLY A 87 -1.60 -7.74 7.24
C GLY A 87 -1.40 -6.23 7.41
N LYS A 88 -0.61 -5.60 6.53
CA LYS A 88 -0.27 -4.17 6.56
C LYS A 88 -0.90 -3.41 5.40
N GLY A 89 -0.82 -2.09 5.38
CA GLY A 89 -1.23 -1.26 4.24
C GLY A 89 -0.23 -1.23 3.07
N PRO A 90 -0.47 -0.37 2.06
CA PRO A 90 0.32 -0.28 0.86
C PRO A 90 1.76 0.18 1.12
N GLY A 91 2.69 -0.34 0.32
CA GLY A 91 4.10 0.08 0.34
C GLY A 91 4.86 -0.34 1.60
N TYR A 92 4.28 -1.19 2.45
CA TYR A 92 4.98 -1.78 3.59
C TYR A 92 6.20 -2.59 3.10
N SER A 93 7.34 -2.39 3.73
CA SER A 93 8.60 -3.04 3.37
C SER A 93 9.24 -3.71 4.58
N THR A 94 9.36 -5.03 4.49
CA THR A 94 10.09 -5.88 5.45
C THR A 94 11.60 -5.90 5.23
N SER A 95 12.08 -5.25 4.15
CA SER A 95 13.51 -4.99 4.01
C SER A 95 13.95 -4.02 5.09
N GLY A 96 15.17 -4.17 5.60
CA GLY A 96 15.67 -3.27 6.62
C GLY A 96 17.20 -3.22 6.67
N ARG A 97 17.72 -2.44 7.62
CA ARG A 97 19.16 -2.36 7.88
C ARG A 97 19.52 -3.28 9.04
N PRO A 98 20.71 -3.90 9.03
CA PRO A 98 21.20 -4.59 10.23
C PRO A 98 21.25 -3.58 11.39
N ALA A 99 20.64 -3.90 12.53
CA ALA A 99 20.61 -3.00 13.69
C ALA A 99 22.01 -2.66 14.24
N SER A 100 23.02 -3.51 13.99
CA SER A 100 24.40 -3.23 14.37
C SER A 100 25.25 -2.81 13.15
N ASN A 101 25.80 -1.59 13.19
CA ASN A 101 26.81 -1.15 12.26
C ASN A 101 28.20 -1.65 12.73
N PRO A 102 28.93 -2.49 11.97
CA PRO A 102 30.22 -3.05 12.40
C PRO A 102 31.34 -2.03 12.63
N HIS A 103 31.17 -0.77 12.19
CA HIS A 103 32.21 0.28 12.24
C HIS A 103 32.06 1.29 13.40
N THR A 104 31.06 1.10 14.25
CA THR A 104 30.89 1.87 15.50
C THR A 104 30.83 0.84 16.62
N GLY A 105 31.76 0.88 17.57
CA GLY A 105 31.95 -0.11 18.64
C GLY A 105 30.77 -0.22 19.63
N GLY A 106 29.61 -0.66 19.16
CA GLY A 106 28.46 -1.05 19.96
C GLY A 106 28.56 -2.51 20.37
N SER A 107 28.12 -2.80 21.60
CA SER A 107 28.13 -4.15 22.18
C SER A 107 27.31 -5.12 21.33
N LYS A 108 27.85 -6.32 21.09
CA LYS A 108 27.12 -7.44 20.49
C LYS A 108 25.89 -7.73 21.33
N ILE A 109 24.71 -7.44 20.80
CA ILE A 109 23.47 -8.03 21.31
C ILE A 109 23.34 -9.37 20.60
N GLU A 110 23.58 -10.45 21.35
CA GLU A 110 23.31 -11.82 20.93
C GLU A 110 21.79 -12.08 21.04
N HIS A 111 21.02 -11.44 20.18
CA HIS A 111 19.67 -11.87 19.83
C HIS A 111 19.62 -11.90 18.31
N ASP A 112 18.99 -12.94 17.77
CA ASP A 112 18.78 -13.17 16.34
C ASP A 112 18.52 -11.85 15.60
N GLY A 113 19.35 -11.55 14.59
CA GLY A 113 19.65 -10.19 14.17
C GLY A 113 18.42 -9.35 13.84
N ASP A 114 18.07 -8.42 14.73
CA ASP A 114 17.02 -7.42 14.49
C ASP A 114 17.40 -6.60 13.25
N VAL A 115 16.72 -6.88 12.15
CA VAL A 115 16.71 -6.02 10.97
C VAL A 115 15.65 -4.96 11.25
N GLN A 116 16.07 -3.69 11.39
CA GLN A 116 15.11 -2.59 11.50
C GLN A 116 14.44 -2.43 10.13
N GLU A 117 13.21 -2.94 10.01
CA GLU A 117 12.39 -2.82 8.80
C GLU A 117 12.19 -1.35 8.42
N PHE A 118 12.14 -1.08 7.12
CA PHE A 118 11.87 0.26 6.60
C PHE A 118 10.43 0.72 6.84
N GLY A 119 9.49 -0.20 7.10
CA GLY A 119 8.08 0.12 7.36
C GLY A 119 7.35 0.64 6.13
N TYR A 120 6.40 1.56 6.33
CA TYR A 120 5.59 2.16 5.25
C TYR A 120 6.40 3.13 4.38
N ARG A 121 6.28 2.97 3.06
CA ARG A 121 7.04 3.75 2.08
C ARG A 121 6.19 4.45 1.03
N GLU A 122 4.89 4.19 0.99
CA GLU A 122 4.01 4.90 0.07
C GLU A 122 3.81 6.31 0.60
N LYS A 123 4.33 7.29 -0.14
CA LYS A 123 4.31 8.71 0.24
C LYS A 123 3.61 9.52 -0.84
N LEU A 124 2.72 10.40 -0.42
CA LEU A 124 1.99 11.32 -1.29
C LEU A 124 2.50 12.74 -1.10
N ARG A 125 3.07 13.34 -2.15
CA ARG A 125 3.41 14.76 -2.11
C ARG A 125 2.16 15.61 -2.41
N VAL A 126 1.89 16.57 -1.53
CA VAL A 126 0.78 17.52 -1.63
C VAL A 126 1.30 18.93 -1.35
N GLY A 127 1.67 19.66 -2.41
CA GLY A 127 2.34 20.95 -2.24
C GLY A 127 3.69 20.81 -1.53
N GLU A 128 3.79 21.43 -0.35
CA GLU A 128 4.95 21.41 0.56
C GLU A 128 4.87 20.28 1.60
N SER A 129 3.76 19.53 1.61
CA SER A 129 3.52 18.45 2.56
C SER A 129 3.79 17.07 1.93
N ILE A 130 4.26 16.13 2.74
CA ILE A 130 4.38 14.72 2.40
C ILE A 130 3.49 13.93 3.35
N VAL A 131 2.49 13.26 2.80
CA VAL A 131 1.58 12.40 3.57
C VAL A 131 2.07 10.95 3.48
N LEU A 132 2.19 10.29 4.62
CA LEU A 132 2.43 8.86 4.66
C LEU A 132 1.11 8.11 4.42
N ILE A 133 1.10 7.19 3.46
CA ILE A 133 -0.06 6.34 3.17
C ILE A 133 0.22 4.96 3.78
N ASP A 134 -0.39 4.70 4.93
CA ASP A 134 -0.14 3.52 5.76
C ASP A 134 -1.26 2.47 5.72
N SER A 135 -2.38 2.79 5.07
CA SER A 135 -3.54 1.92 4.91
C SER A 135 -4.13 2.02 3.50
N TRP A 136 -4.73 0.93 3.01
CA TRP A 136 -5.47 0.91 1.76
C TRP A 136 -6.71 1.80 1.85
N SER A 137 -7.35 1.89 3.02
CA SER A 137 -8.45 2.81 3.30
C SER A 137 -8.06 4.27 3.10
N LEU A 138 -6.90 4.71 3.63
CA LEU A 138 -6.39 6.06 3.38
C LEU A 138 -6.08 6.28 1.90
N MET A 139 -5.42 5.30 1.25
CA MET A 139 -5.14 5.37 -0.18
C MET A 139 -6.42 5.53 -1.02
N ALA A 140 -7.46 4.73 -0.75
CA ALA A 140 -8.75 4.80 -1.43
C ALA A 140 -9.42 6.16 -1.28
N ARG A 141 -9.41 6.72 -0.07
CA ARG A 141 -10.00 8.05 0.22
C ARG A 141 -9.23 9.16 -0.48
N VAL A 142 -7.90 9.13 -0.40
CA VAL A 142 -7.02 10.07 -1.11
C VAL A 142 -7.26 10.04 -2.62
N ASP A 143 -7.25 8.86 -3.24
CA ASP A 143 -7.43 8.72 -4.68
C ASP A 143 -8.82 9.19 -5.11
N THR A 144 -9.85 8.88 -4.31
CA THR A 144 -11.23 9.35 -4.55
C THR A 144 -11.29 10.88 -4.53
N VAL A 145 -10.77 11.53 -3.49
CA VAL A 145 -10.78 12.99 -3.38
C VAL A 145 -10.01 13.61 -4.55
N ARG A 146 -8.80 13.11 -4.82
CA ARG A 146 -7.94 13.58 -5.93
C ARG A 146 -8.65 13.50 -7.28
N ASN A 147 -9.38 12.41 -7.54
CA ASN A 147 -10.13 12.23 -8.78
C ASN A 147 -11.31 13.21 -8.90
N ILE A 148 -11.96 13.55 -7.79
CA ILE A 148 -13.09 14.48 -7.76
C ILE A 148 -12.63 15.93 -7.93
N VAL A 149 -11.61 16.37 -7.17
CA VAL A 149 -11.18 17.78 -7.13
C VAL A 149 -10.07 18.11 -8.12
N GLY A 150 -9.43 17.09 -8.70
CA GLY A 150 -8.38 17.23 -9.70
C GLY A 150 -7.22 18.12 -9.23
N GLY A 151 -6.88 19.12 -10.05
CA GLY A 151 -5.80 20.07 -9.77
C GLY A 151 -5.99 20.92 -8.50
N GLY A 152 -7.20 21.00 -7.96
CA GLY A 152 -7.50 21.69 -6.70
C GLY A 152 -7.11 20.91 -5.45
N PHE A 153 -6.62 19.66 -5.59
CA PHE A 153 -6.32 18.79 -4.45
C PHE A 153 -5.40 19.42 -3.40
N PRO A 154 -4.28 20.10 -3.76
CA PRO A 154 -3.41 20.68 -2.74
C PRO A 154 -4.08 21.76 -1.88
N ALA A 155 -4.88 22.64 -2.48
CA ALA A 155 -5.61 23.68 -1.74
C ALA A 155 -6.65 23.05 -0.81
N HIS A 156 -7.41 22.07 -1.31
CA HIS A 156 -8.40 21.38 -0.49
C HIS A 156 -7.78 20.55 0.63
N PHE A 157 -6.64 19.91 0.39
CA PHE A 157 -5.95 19.15 1.43
C PHE A 157 -5.52 20.02 2.61
N ASN A 158 -5.05 21.25 2.34
CA ASN A 158 -4.55 22.16 3.37
C ASN A 158 -5.66 22.96 4.07
N ASP A 159 -6.67 23.41 3.31
CA ASP A 159 -7.57 24.47 3.79
C ASP A 159 -9.03 23.99 4.00
N ASN A 160 -9.38 22.76 3.58
CA ASN A 160 -10.76 22.28 3.64
C ASN A 160 -10.96 21.28 4.81
N PRO A 161 -11.68 21.66 5.89
CA PRO A 161 -11.89 20.78 7.04
C PRO A 161 -12.68 19.52 6.68
N THR A 162 -13.60 19.58 5.72
CA THR A 162 -14.31 18.38 5.27
C THR A 162 -13.38 17.36 4.61
N VAL A 163 -12.34 17.84 3.90
CA VAL A 163 -11.34 16.95 3.31
C VAL A 163 -10.40 16.40 4.39
N ALA A 164 -9.99 17.23 5.35
CA ALA A 164 -9.18 16.77 6.48
C ALA A 164 -9.90 15.67 7.29
N ASP A 165 -11.17 15.88 7.63
CA ASP A 165 -12.02 14.91 8.33
C ASP A 165 -12.20 13.64 7.50
N LEU A 166 -12.50 13.77 6.19
CA LEU A 166 -12.65 12.63 5.29
C LEU A 166 -11.37 11.78 5.23
N LEU A 167 -10.20 12.41 5.20
CA LEU A 167 -8.91 11.72 5.19
C LEU A 167 -8.47 11.23 6.58
N ASN A 168 -9.22 11.56 7.64
CA ASN A 168 -8.92 11.23 9.04
C ASN A 168 -7.54 11.72 9.51
N ASN A 169 -7.18 12.96 9.15
CA ASN A 169 -5.95 13.63 9.60
C ASN A 169 -4.67 12.76 9.50
N PRO A 170 -4.26 12.38 8.28
CA PRO A 170 -3.13 11.47 8.09
C PRO A 170 -1.80 12.09 8.50
N ASP A 171 -0.85 11.24 8.91
CA ASP A 171 0.50 11.65 9.29
C ASP A 171 1.19 12.39 8.14
N THR A 172 1.62 13.61 8.43
CA THR A 172 2.18 14.55 7.45
C THR A 172 3.52 15.08 7.91
N GLU A 173 4.52 15.02 7.02
CA GLU A 173 5.83 15.63 7.18
C GLU A 173 5.93 16.88 6.30
N GLU A 174 6.35 18.03 6.85
CA GLU A 174 6.70 19.19 6.03
C GLU A 174 7.98 18.92 5.24
N MET A 175 8.01 19.30 3.97
CA MET A 175 9.24 19.25 3.20
C MET A 175 10.25 20.24 3.78
N PRO A 176 11.54 19.84 3.92
CA PRO A 176 12.57 20.79 4.31
C PRO A 176 12.60 21.92 3.29
N ALA A 177 12.51 23.17 3.77
CA ALA A 177 12.68 24.35 2.93
C ALA A 177 14.01 24.22 2.19
N ASN A 178 13.98 24.28 0.86
CA ASN A 178 15.21 24.33 0.06
C ASN A 178 15.99 25.57 0.51
N GLY A 179 17.10 25.36 1.21
CA GLY A 179 18.08 26.40 1.54
C GLY A 179 18.88 26.82 0.31
#